data_AF-A0A2V5NQS9-F1
#
_entry.id   AF-A0A2V5NQS9-F1
#
_cell.length_a   1.000
_cell.length_b   1.000
_cell.length_c   1.000
_cell.angle_alpha   90.00
_cell.angle_beta   90.00
_cell.angle_gamma   90.00
#
_symmetry.space_group_name_H-M   'P 1'
#
loop_
_entity.id
_entity.type
_entity.pdbx_description
1 polymer ?
#
loop_
_entity_poly.entity_id
_entity_poly.type
_entity_poly.pdbx_seq_one_letter_code
_entity_poly.pdbx_strand_id
1 'polypeptide(L)'
;MKSFYLRLIIPLVCMIVQSLAAQTPEAVAKPKQFIYVLHLVPRLHDDKNWTKEDKAALDRHFNRFKEATQSGQLILAGRTQEPGDKTFGIAIFMAADEAAARKFMENDPAVVAGLMTAELHPFVVALERKNP
;
A
#
# COMPACT_ATOMS: atom_id res chain seq x y z
N MET A 1 -51.15 63.70 -14.99
CA MET A 1 -51.98 62.85 -15.86
C MET A 1 -51.86 61.40 -15.38
N LYS A 2 -53.01 60.74 -15.20
CA LYS A 2 -53.19 59.28 -14.98
C LYS A 2 -52.36 58.50 -16.02
N SER A 3 -51.79 57.32 -15.78
CA SER A 3 -52.50 56.07 -15.44
C SER A 3 -51.48 54.93 -15.27
N PHE A 4 -51.76 54.08 -14.28
CA PHE A 4 -51.61 52.62 -14.15
C PHE A 4 -50.78 51.78 -15.16
N TYR A 5 -50.19 50.72 -14.59
CA TYR A 5 -50.02 49.30 -15.02
C TYR A 5 -48.57 48.83 -14.78
N LEU A 6 -48.30 48.19 -13.63
CA LEU A 6 -48.34 46.73 -13.46
C LEU A 6 -47.61 45.98 -14.58
N ARG A 7 -46.37 45.58 -14.30
CA ARG A 7 -45.77 44.32 -14.78
C ARG A 7 -44.59 43.96 -13.89
N LEU A 8 -44.87 43.03 -12.97
CA LEU A 8 -43.85 42.19 -12.32
C LEU A 8 -43.02 41.51 -13.41
N ILE A 9 -41.71 41.69 -13.40
CA ILE A 9 -40.76 40.70 -13.93
C ILE A 9 -39.62 40.61 -12.93
N ILE A 10 -39.77 39.66 -12.00
CA ILE A 10 -38.71 39.20 -11.10
C ILE A 10 -37.70 38.47 -11.99
N PRO A 11 -36.43 38.92 -12.10
CA PRO A 11 -35.42 38.07 -12.71
C PRO A 11 -35.20 36.91 -11.75
N LEU A 12 -35.71 35.76 -12.18
CA LEU A 12 -35.52 34.43 -11.66
C LEU A 12 -34.02 34.21 -11.36
N VAL A 13 -33.63 34.48 -10.12
CA VAL A 13 -32.39 33.97 -9.54
C VAL A 13 -32.59 32.46 -9.49
N CYS A 14 -32.11 31.76 -10.51
CA CYS A 14 -31.89 30.32 -10.42
C CYS A 14 -30.87 30.10 -9.31
N MET A 15 -31.37 29.98 -8.08
CA MET A 15 -30.70 29.26 -7.01
C MET A 15 -30.51 27.85 -7.56
N ILE A 16 -29.34 27.59 -8.13
CA ILE A 16 -28.85 26.24 -8.27
C ILE A 16 -28.61 25.79 -6.84
N VAL A 17 -29.65 25.23 -6.24
CA VAL A 17 -29.53 24.41 -5.04
C VAL A 17 -28.78 23.17 -5.52
N GLN A 18 -27.45 23.27 -5.61
CA GLN A 18 -26.61 22.10 -5.68
C GLN A 18 -26.91 21.34 -4.41
N SER A 19 -27.70 20.27 -4.57
CA SER A 19 -27.86 19.27 -3.54
C SER A 19 -26.46 18.86 -3.11
N LEU A 20 -26.06 19.31 -1.93
CA LEU A 20 -25.11 18.60 -1.08
C LEU A 20 -25.82 17.27 -0.75
N ALA A 21 -25.88 16.38 -1.74
CA ALA A 21 -25.97 14.96 -1.45
C ALA A 21 -24.73 14.72 -0.59
N ALA A 22 -24.99 14.56 0.70
CA ALA A 22 -23.98 14.33 1.71
C ALA A 22 -23.00 13.31 1.14
N GLN A 23 -21.77 13.75 0.88
CA GLN A 23 -20.65 12.84 0.86
C GLN A 23 -20.60 12.32 2.29
N THR A 24 -21.31 11.22 2.54
CA THR A 24 -21.11 10.41 3.73
C THR A 24 -19.61 10.25 3.81
N PRO A 25 -18.93 10.66 4.90
CA PRO A 25 -17.53 10.36 5.04
C PRO A 25 -17.42 8.86 4.82
N GLU A 26 -16.70 8.43 3.78
CA GLU A 26 -16.39 7.02 3.61
C GLU A 26 -15.85 6.58 4.96
N ALA A 27 -16.59 5.70 5.63
CA ALA A 27 -16.20 5.20 6.92
C ALA A 27 -14.78 4.67 6.74
N VAL A 28 -13.80 5.27 7.43
CA VAL A 28 -12.39 4.93 7.29
C VAL A 28 -12.29 3.43 7.53
N ALA A 29 -12.16 2.67 6.44
CA ALA A 29 -12.21 1.22 6.51
C ALA A 29 -11.01 0.79 7.34
N LYS A 30 -11.23 -0.12 8.31
CA LYS A 30 -10.14 -0.64 9.11
C LYS A 30 -9.09 -1.25 8.18
N PRO A 31 -7.79 -0.97 8.39
CA PRO A 31 -6.74 -1.56 7.57
C PRO A 31 -6.84 -3.09 7.60
N LYS A 32 -6.65 -3.70 6.43
CA LYS A 32 -6.66 -5.14 6.22
C LYS A 32 -5.24 -5.69 6.26
N GLN A 33 -5.12 -6.96 6.59
CA GLN A 33 -3.83 -7.67 6.63
C GLN A 33 -3.53 -8.32 5.28
N PHE A 34 -2.26 -8.29 4.92
CA PHE A 34 -1.72 -8.90 3.71
C PHE A 34 -0.39 -9.56 4.01
N ILE A 35 -0.04 -10.53 3.20
CA ILE A 35 1.30 -11.12 3.13
C ILE A 35 1.79 -11.02 1.69
N TYR A 36 3.08 -10.75 1.51
CA TYR A 36 3.73 -11.14 0.25
C TYR A 36 4.95 -11.99 0.49
N VAL A 37 5.17 -12.91 -0.44
CA VAL A 37 6.31 -13.84 -0.48
C VAL A 37 7.30 -13.36 -1.51
N LEU A 38 8.57 -13.22 -1.11
CA LEU A 38 9.68 -12.76 -1.94
C LEU A 38 10.56 -13.94 -2.34
N HIS A 39 10.84 -14.09 -3.63
CA HIS A 39 11.79 -15.09 -4.13
C HIS A 39 12.96 -14.40 -4.81
N LEU A 40 14.18 -14.80 -4.47
CA LEU A 40 15.39 -14.27 -5.08
C LEU A 40 15.49 -14.76 -6.54
N VAL A 41 15.84 -13.86 -7.46
CA VAL A 41 16.00 -14.22 -8.88
C VAL A 41 17.18 -15.19 -9.10
N PRO A 42 17.11 -16.11 -10.08
CA PRO A 42 18.17 -17.10 -10.31
C PRO A 42 19.58 -16.54 -10.47
N ARG A 43 19.73 -15.34 -11.06
CA ARG A 43 21.03 -14.68 -11.21
C ARG A 43 21.75 -14.48 -9.87
N LEU A 44 21.00 -14.28 -8.79
CA LEU A 44 21.53 -13.91 -7.48
C LEU A 44 21.66 -15.09 -6.51
N HIS A 45 21.38 -16.32 -6.96
CA HIS A 45 21.57 -17.51 -6.12
C HIS A 45 23.05 -17.83 -5.84
N ASP A 46 23.96 -17.36 -6.69
CA ASP A 46 25.41 -17.36 -6.42
C ASP A 46 25.83 -15.99 -5.87
N ASP A 47 26.42 -15.99 -4.67
CA ASP A 47 26.92 -14.80 -3.98
C ASP A 47 27.90 -13.97 -4.83
N LYS A 48 28.63 -14.61 -5.76
CA LYS A 48 29.58 -13.92 -6.66
C LYS A 48 28.90 -12.99 -7.66
N ASN A 49 27.62 -13.18 -7.94
CA ASN A 49 26.87 -12.38 -8.91
C ASN A 49 26.31 -11.09 -8.33
N TRP A 50 26.41 -10.88 -7.01
CA TRP A 50 25.91 -9.68 -6.35
C TRP A 50 26.81 -8.47 -6.64
N THR A 51 26.23 -7.43 -7.24
CA THR A 51 26.93 -6.15 -7.44
C THR A 51 26.82 -5.23 -6.23
N LYS A 52 27.51 -4.08 -6.29
CA LYS A 52 27.38 -3.04 -5.26
C LYS A 52 25.98 -2.42 -5.28
N GLU A 53 25.42 -2.26 -6.46
CA GLU A 53 24.07 -1.72 -6.69
C GLU A 53 23.00 -2.67 -6.14
N ASP A 54 23.17 -3.98 -6.34
CA ASP A 54 22.28 -5.01 -5.77
C ASP A 54 22.28 -4.92 -4.24
N LYS A 55 23.47 -4.86 -3.62
CA LYS A 55 23.61 -4.74 -2.15
C LYS A 55 22.99 -3.44 -1.64
N ALA A 56 23.19 -2.32 -2.34
CA ALA A 56 22.59 -1.04 -1.98
C ALA A 56 21.05 -1.05 -2.09
N ALA A 57 20.48 -1.79 -3.05
CA ALA A 57 19.04 -1.97 -3.15
C ALA A 57 18.49 -2.83 -2.01
N LEU A 58 19.21 -3.90 -1.63
CA LEU A 58 18.87 -4.73 -0.48
C LEU A 58 18.91 -3.93 0.84
N ASP A 59 19.88 -3.04 1.01
CA ASP A 59 19.96 -2.16 2.18
C ASP A 59 18.75 -1.21 2.25
N ARG A 60 18.33 -0.64 1.11
CA ARG A 60 17.11 0.20 1.04
C ARG A 60 15.86 -0.60 1.35
N HIS A 61 15.76 -1.84 0.85
CA HIS A 61 14.67 -2.76 1.19
C HIS A 61 14.58 -2.97 2.70
N PHE A 62 15.70 -3.28 3.35
CA PHE A 62 15.74 -3.49 4.79
C PHE A 62 15.40 -2.23 5.60
N ASN A 63 15.88 -1.06 5.18
CA ASN A 63 15.56 0.21 5.84
C ASN A 63 14.07 0.59 5.70
N ARG A 64 13.47 0.38 4.52
CA ARG A 64 12.02 0.55 4.33
C ARG A 64 11.22 -0.33 5.29
N PHE A 65 11.63 -1.58 5.51
CA PHE A 65 10.96 -2.45 6.48
C PHE A 65 11.10 -1.95 7.92
N LYS A 66 12.27 -1.43 8.32
CA LYS A 66 12.41 -0.80 9.64
C LYS A 66 11.42 0.35 9.83
N GLU A 67 11.32 1.24 8.85
CA GLU A 67 10.39 2.38 8.88
C GLU A 67 8.92 1.92 8.90
N ALA A 68 8.59 0.91 8.09
CA ALA A 68 7.24 0.34 8.06
C ALA A 68 6.88 -0.35 9.39
N THR A 69 7.84 -0.99 10.07
CA THR A 69 7.62 -1.56 11.41
C THR A 69 7.44 -0.47 12.46
N GLN A 70 8.26 0.60 12.42
CA GLN A 70 8.15 1.73 13.34
C GLN A 70 6.81 2.46 13.22
N SER A 71 6.27 2.58 12.01
CA SER A 71 4.95 3.17 11.76
C SER A 71 3.77 2.23 12.03
N GLY A 72 4.03 0.95 12.34
CA GLY A 72 3.00 -0.08 12.53
C GLY A 72 2.37 -0.60 11.24
N GLN A 73 2.87 -0.20 10.06
CA GLN A 73 2.41 -0.73 8.78
C GLN A 73 2.87 -2.19 8.60
N LEU A 74 4.13 -2.51 8.91
CA LEU A 74 4.69 -3.86 8.81
C LEU A 74 4.63 -4.56 10.18
N ILE A 75 3.93 -5.69 10.24
CA ILE A 75 3.80 -6.52 11.44
C ILE A 75 5.06 -7.36 11.64
N LEU A 76 5.50 -8.05 10.57
CA LEU A 76 6.63 -8.96 10.61
C LEU A 76 7.27 -9.06 9.22
N ALA A 77 8.59 -9.13 9.18
CA ALA A 77 9.32 -9.61 8.01
C ALA A 77 10.43 -10.58 8.43
N GLY A 78 10.73 -11.52 7.55
CA GLY A 78 11.78 -12.51 7.77
C GLY A 78 12.05 -13.32 6.50
N ARG A 79 13.11 -14.12 6.52
CA ARG A 79 13.43 -15.06 5.44
C ARG A 79 13.77 -16.43 5.99
N THR A 80 13.63 -17.46 5.17
CA THR A 80 14.16 -18.78 5.47
C THR A 80 15.70 -18.76 5.49
N GLN A 81 16.29 -19.74 6.17
CA GLN A 81 17.75 -19.86 6.31
C GLN A 81 18.38 -20.79 5.27
N GLU A 82 17.58 -21.31 4.35
CA GLU A 82 18.05 -22.13 3.24
C GLU A 82 18.78 -21.28 2.20
N PRO A 83 19.77 -21.83 1.49
CA PRO A 83 20.51 -21.10 0.47
C PRO A 83 19.79 -21.07 -0.88
N GLY A 84 20.22 -20.12 -1.74
CA GLY A 84 19.90 -20.12 -3.16
C GLY A 84 18.40 -20.12 -3.48
N ASP A 85 18.00 -21.05 -4.34
CA ASP A 85 16.64 -21.20 -4.87
C ASP A 85 15.59 -21.66 -3.84
N LYS A 86 16.03 -22.20 -2.70
CA LYS A 86 15.14 -22.62 -1.60
C LYS A 86 14.84 -21.48 -0.63
N THR A 87 15.58 -20.38 -0.72
CA THR A 87 15.38 -19.23 0.15
C THR A 87 14.16 -18.43 -0.29
N PHE A 88 13.33 -17.99 0.66
CA PHE A 88 12.27 -17.02 0.41
C PHE A 88 12.07 -16.11 1.61
N GLY A 89 11.66 -14.88 1.32
CA GLY A 89 11.26 -13.88 2.30
C GLY A 89 9.75 -13.83 2.45
N ILE A 90 9.27 -13.37 3.60
CA ILE A 90 7.89 -13.00 3.82
C ILE A 90 7.81 -11.62 4.48
N ALA A 91 6.76 -10.89 4.17
CA ALA A 91 6.38 -9.65 4.84
C ALA A 91 4.88 -9.65 5.11
N ILE A 92 4.48 -9.56 6.38
CA ILE A 92 3.09 -9.48 6.85
C ILE A 92 2.83 -8.04 7.29
N PHE A 93 1.83 -7.38 6.70
CA PHE A 93 1.63 -5.94 6.85
C PHE A 93 0.16 -5.54 6.72
N MET A 94 -0.12 -4.28 7.07
CA MET A 94 -1.43 -3.64 7.00
C MET A 94 -1.52 -2.72 5.79
N ALA A 95 -2.66 -2.73 5.10
CA ALA A 95 -2.99 -1.76 4.05
C ALA A 95 -4.50 -1.48 4.03
N ALA A 96 -4.92 -0.34 3.48
CA ALA A 96 -6.33 0.02 3.40
C ALA A 96 -7.14 -1.00 2.55
N ASP A 97 -6.57 -1.44 1.45
CA ASP A 97 -7.16 -2.35 0.48
C ASP A 97 -6.06 -3.09 -0.32
N GLU A 98 -6.47 -3.95 -1.25
CA GLU A 98 -5.54 -4.72 -2.08
C GLU A 98 -4.71 -3.82 -3.02
N ALA A 99 -5.27 -2.71 -3.52
CA ALA A 99 -4.53 -1.81 -4.40
C ALA A 99 -3.39 -1.12 -3.67
N ALA A 100 -3.63 -0.65 -2.43
CA ALA A 100 -2.60 -0.11 -1.55
C ALA A 100 -1.57 -1.20 -1.16
N ALA A 101 -2.01 -2.42 -0.91
CA ALA A 101 -1.13 -3.55 -0.58
C ALA A 101 -0.20 -3.90 -1.76
N ARG A 102 -0.77 -3.98 -2.96
CA ARG A 102 -0.04 -4.21 -4.21
C ARG A 102 0.97 -3.11 -4.48
N LYS A 103 0.56 -1.86 -4.32
CA LYS A 103 1.48 -0.71 -4.43
C LYS A 103 2.61 -0.79 -3.39
N PHE A 104 2.33 -1.23 -2.16
CA PHE A 104 3.38 -1.38 -1.15
C PHE A 104 4.41 -2.44 -1.57
N MET A 105 3.97 -3.61 -2.04
CA MET A 105 4.83 -4.70 -2.54
C MET A 105 5.62 -4.29 -3.79
N GLU A 106 4.95 -3.73 -4.80
CA GLU A 106 5.59 -3.38 -6.09
C GLU A 106 6.63 -2.26 -5.95
N ASN A 107 6.50 -1.41 -4.92
CA ASN A 107 7.49 -0.37 -4.62
C ASN A 107 8.61 -0.84 -3.66
N ASP A 108 8.62 -2.12 -3.25
CA ASP A 108 9.73 -2.67 -2.48
C ASP A 108 11.05 -2.48 -3.27
N PRO A 109 12.09 -1.85 -2.69
CA PRO A 109 13.37 -1.64 -3.37
C PRO A 109 14.00 -2.90 -3.97
N ALA A 110 13.82 -4.08 -3.35
CA ALA A 110 14.32 -5.34 -3.88
C ALA A 110 13.52 -5.83 -5.10
N VAL A 111 12.23 -5.51 -5.16
CA VAL A 111 11.35 -5.81 -6.30
C VAL A 111 11.62 -4.82 -7.45
N VAL A 112 11.65 -3.51 -7.16
CA VAL A 112 11.92 -2.45 -8.14
C VAL A 112 13.28 -2.64 -8.80
N ALA A 113 14.31 -3.06 -8.05
CA ALA A 113 15.63 -3.33 -8.58
C ALA A 113 15.73 -4.69 -9.32
N GLY A 114 14.66 -5.49 -9.34
CA GLY A 114 14.63 -6.79 -10.01
C GLY A 114 15.44 -7.87 -9.30
N LEU A 115 15.72 -7.71 -8.00
CA LEU A 115 16.47 -8.70 -7.22
C LEU A 115 15.55 -9.83 -6.75
N MET A 116 14.29 -9.49 -6.49
CA MET A 116 13.27 -10.42 -6.01
C MET A 116 12.00 -10.30 -6.83
N THR A 117 11.34 -11.42 -7.08
CA THR A 117 9.93 -11.45 -7.46
C THR A 117 9.08 -11.46 -6.19
N ALA A 118 7.82 -11.01 -6.29
CA ALA A 118 6.92 -10.97 -5.15
C ALA A 118 5.50 -11.41 -5.52
N GLU A 119 4.86 -12.17 -4.63
CA GLU A 119 3.48 -12.63 -4.76
C GLU A 119 2.65 -12.14 -3.57
N LEU A 120 1.59 -11.36 -3.84
CA LEU A 120 0.73 -10.77 -2.81
C LEU A 120 -0.51 -11.65 -2.55
N HIS A 121 -0.85 -11.80 -1.27
CA HIS A 121 -2.07 -12.49 -0.84
C HIS A 121 -2.79 -11.71 0.27
N PRO A 122 -4.14 -11.66 0.25
CA PRO A 122 -4.92 -11.34 1.44
C PRO A 122 -4.56 -12.31 2.57
N PHE A 123 -4.39 -11.80 3.78
CA PHE A 123 -3.95 -12.59 4.93
C PHE A 123 -4.71 -12.19 6.18
N VAL A 124 -4.84 -13.11 7.13
CA VAL A 124 -5.38 -12.81 8.47
C VAL A 124 -4.53 -13.53 9.51
N VAL A 125 -3.98 -12.77 10.44
CA VAL A 125 -3.34 -13.31 11.65
C VAL A 125 -4.43 -13.84 12.57
N ALA A 126 -4.64 -15.15 12.55
CA ALA A 126 -5.65 -15.79 13.40
C ALA A 126 -5.19 -15.89 14.87
N LEU A 127 -3.88 -16.07 15.10
CA LEU A 127 -3.26 -16.20 16.41
C LEU A 127 -1.89 -15.53 16.39
N GLU A 128 -1.59 -14.74 17.43
CA GLU A 128 -0.30 -14.11 17.65
C GLU A 128 0.07 -14.25 19.13
N ARG A 129 1.35 -14.52 19.44
CA ARG A 129 1.81 -14.43 20.82
C ARG A 129 1.71 -12.98 21.28
N LYS A 130 1.35 -12.73 22.53
CA LYS A 130 1.51 -11.38 23.10
C LYS A 130 2.99 -11.01 23.02
N ASN A 131 3.28 -9.82 22.50
CA ASN A 131 4.63 -9.27 22.54
C ASN A 131 4.99 -9.11 24.03
N PRO A 132 6.00 -9.85 24.56
CA PRO A 132 6.38 -9.77 25.96
C PRO A 132 6.92 -8.38 26.34
#